data_AF-A0A941IJP7-F1
#
_entry.id   AF-A0A941IJP7-F1
#
_cell.length_a   1.000
_cell.length_b   1.000
_cell.length_c   1.000
_cell.angle_alpha   90.00
_cell.angle_beta   90.00
_cell.angle_gamma   90.00
#
_symmetry.space_group_name_H-M   'P 1'
#
loop_
_entity.id
_entity.type
_entity.pdbx_description
1 polymer ?
#
loop_
_entity_poly.entity_id
_entity_poly.type
_entity_poly.pdbx_seq_one_letter_code
_entity_poly.pdbx_strand_id
1 'polypeptide(L)'
;MTRIRVSVLGPVQVEVDGSVAKLSPRALRVLMRLVAAGGRPVGVKQLRWDLWREVDRPHESRNGRNQVQKGISELRGIFDPARSGAADDVLRTEELYSGPERESAYRLVLGPDSLDAAEFGALVADAMHGAVAASADRLTRAVALWRGRPLAQAGDEAYAENLVRIWREQYATALRELVRIHGEFGRYDLALPFARRLAEEFPDDAEAAAALTGVHERLRARHGDELLRRAFPELRTEVALVRGDLFAQKDASLVIGFTDTFDVETKESRVISRESVQGQLVDRLYGGDTTALDRELRRGLRAVPALGMESRSAKPRGKLLRYPVGTVIPVPLDGRLIYAAAYSRLDNDLVARSSRDDLAATLDRVWESAARYGRMLPIAVPLLGSGLARITELRQEQLLGMIVESFLRGCRRHDTVAPQLRIVLRPEDLERVDPVRVAKEVFAL
;
A
#
# COMPACT_ATOMS: atom_id res chain seq x y z
N MET A 1 -41.23 11.01 1.81
CA MET A 1 -40.57 12.32 1.96
C MET A 1 -39.56 12.45 0.83
N THR A 2 -39.59 13.56 0.10
CA THR A 2 -38.66 13.84 -0.99
C THR A 2 -37.24 13.94 -0.45
N ARG A 3 -36.31 13.15 -1.00
CA ARG A 3 -34.90 13.15 -0.58
C ARG A 3 -34.12 14.11 -1.44
N ILE A 4 -33.63 15.19 -0.84
CA ILE A 4 -32.84 16.24 -1.52
C ILE A 4 -31.38 16.09 -1.11
N ARG A 5 -30.48 16.12 -2.11
CA ARG A 5 -29.04 16.23 -1.92
C ARG A 5 -28.50 17.38 -2.75
N VAL A 6 -27.82 18.31 -2.09
CA VAL A 6 -27.11 19.41 -2.71
C VAL A 6 -25.62 19.10 -2.59
N SER A 7 -24.91 19.10 -3.71
CA SER A 7 -23.49 18.79 -3.74
C SER A 7 -22.70 20.00 -4.24
N VAL A 8 -21.84 20.54 -3.39
CA VAL A 8 -21.09 21.79 -3.61
C VAL A 8 -19.58 21.65 -3.46
N LEU A 9 -19.06 20.49 -3.05
CA LEU A 9 -17.61 20.21 -3.03
C LEU A 9 -17.12 19.83 -4.44
N GLY A 10 -17.37 20.70 -5.41
CA GLY A 10 -17.14 20.51 -6.84
C GLY A 10 -18.16 21.30 -7.66
N PRO A 11 -18.46 20.86 -8.90
CA PRO A 11 -19.59 21.38 -9.65
C PRO A 11 -20.90 21.24 -8.86
N VAL A 12 -21.58 22.37 -8.66
CA VAL A 12 -22.84 22.44 -7.93
C VAL A 12 -23.91 21.64 -8.64
N GLN A 13 -24.48 20.68 -7.91
CA GLN A 13 -25.55 19.80 -8.38
C GLN A 13 -26.63 19.68 -7.31
N VAL A 14 -27.87 19.49 -7.76
CA VAL A 14 -29.01 19.19 -6.90
C VAL A 14 -29.61 17.89 -7.39
N GLU A 15 -29.71 16.92 -6.51
CA GLU A 15 -30.39 15.65 -6.74
C GLU A 15 -31.68 15.60 -5.92
N VAL A 16 -32.74 15.13 -6.55
CA VAL A 16 -34.05 14.94 -5.94
C VAL A 16 -34.51 13.52 -6.23
N ASP A 17 -34.71 12.75 -5.18
CA ASP A 17 -35.06 11.31 -5.25
C ASP A 17 -34.11 10.52 -6.17
N GLY A 18 -32.81 10.87 -6.13
CA GLY A 18 -31.74 10.24 -6.91
C GLY A 18 -31.57 10.74 -8.36
N SER A 19 -32.40 11.69 -8.81
CA SER A 19 -32.29 12.29 -10.15
C SER A 19 -31.67 13.69 -10.10
N VAL A 20 -30.67 13.94 -10.93
CA VAL A 20 -30.04 15.27 -11.04
C VAL A 20 -31.01 16.27 -11.68
N ALA A 21 -31.34 17.33 -10.95
CA ALA A 21 -32.21 18.40 -11.41
C ALA A 21 -31.45 19.42 -12.27
N LYS A 22 -32.08 19.88 -13.35
CA LYS A 22 -31.54 20.95 -14.20
C LYS A 22 -31.80 22.32 -13.56
N LEU A 23 -30.72 23.04 -13.22
CA LEU A 23 -30.79 24.39 -12.68
C LEU A 23 -30.57 25.42 -13.80
N SER A 24 -31.41 26.46 -13.87
CA SER A 24 -31.07 27.63 -14.66
C SER A 24 -29.86 28.36 -14.06
N PRO A 25 -29.10 29.15 -14.86
CA PRO A 25 -28.00 29.97 -14.33
C PRO A 25 -28.41 30.87 -13.16
N ARG A 26 -29.67 31.32 -13.16
CA ARG A 26 -30.24 32.16 -12.11
C ARG A 26 -30.49 31.38 -10.81
N ALA A 27 -31.17 30.24 -10.89
CA ALA A 27 -31.43 29.39 -9.72
C ALA A 27 -30.11 28.91 -9.10
N LEU A 28 -29.14 28.56 -9.95
CA LEU A 28 -27.79 28.18 -9.53
C LEU A 28 -27.10 29.29 -8.72
N ARG A 29 -27.10 30.54 -9.21
CA ARG A 29 -26.53 31.69 -8.48
C ARG A 29 -27.18 31.90 -7.11
N VAL A 30 -28.51 31.86 -7.05
CA VAL A 30 -29.25 32.00 -5.78
C VAL A 30 -28.89 30.87 -4.81
N LEU A 31 -28.87 29.63 -5.29
CA LEU A 31 -28.51 28.47 -4.48
C LEU A 31 -27.09 28.59 -3.91
N MET A 32 -26.10 28.91 -4.74
CA MET A 32 -24.70 29.08 -4.30
C MET A 32 -24.58 30.13 -3.20
N ARG A 33 -25.28 31.27 -3.36
CA ARG A 33 -25.26 32.33 -2.36
C ARG A 33 -25.92 31.96 -1.03
N LEU A 34 -27.00 31.18 -1.09
CA LEU A 34 -27.68 30.66 0.11
C LEU A 34 -26.87 29.57 0.80
N VAL A 35 -26.21 28.68 0.05
CA VAL A 35 -25.24 27.72 0.59
C VAL A 35 -24.10 28.47 1.29
N ALA A 36 -23.56 29.51 0.65
CA ALA A 36 -22.50 30.33 1.23
C ALA A 36 -22.93 31.07 2.51
N ALA A 37 -24.23 31.27 2.73
CA ALA A 37 -24.75 31.85 3.97
C ALA A 37 -24.66 30.90 5.18
N GLY A 38 -24.44 29.59 4.94
CA GLY A 38 -24.29 28.60 6.01
C GLY A 38 -25.56 28.43 6.85
N GLY A 39 -26.72 28.47 6.20
CA GLY A 39 -28.00 28.38 6.88
C GLY A 39 -28.43 29.65 7.63
N ARG A 40 -27.80 30.81 7.39
CA ARG A 40 -28.31 32.12 7.82
C ARG A 40 -29.26 32.71 6.76
N PRO A 41 -30.29 33.47 7.15
CA PRO A 41 -31.16 34.16 6.19
C PRO A 41 -30.39 35.23 5.43
N VAL A 42 -30.66 35.38 4.13
CA VAL A 42 -30.09 36.42 3.27
C VAL A 42 -31.21 37.31 2.73
N GLY A 43 -31.12 38.61 3.01
CA GLY A 43 -32.10 39.61 2.55
C GLY A 43 -32.14 39.75 1.04
N VAL A 44 -33.31 40.12 0.49
CA VAL A 44 -33.49 40.34 -0.96
C VAL A 44 -32.56 41.43 -1.50
N LYS A 45 -32.33 42.52 -0.75
CA LYS A 45 -31.37 43.57 -1.15
C LYS A 45 -29.96 43.00 -1.30
N GLN A 46 -29.49 42.19 -0.34
CA GLN A 46 -28.17 41.54 -0.39
C GLN A 46 -28.07 40.52 -1.52
N LEU A 47 -29.08 39.65 -1.71
CA LEU A 47 -29.11 38.70 -2.83
C LEU A 47 -29.03 39.44 -4.18
N ARG A 48 -29.71 40.58 -4.31
CA ARG A 48 -29.65 41.39 -5.52
C ARG A 48 -28.24 41.95 -5.74
N TRP A 49 -27.65 42.52 -4.70
CA TRP A 49 -26.31 43.11 -4.74
C TRP A 49 -25.25 42.07 -5.12
N ASP A 50 -25.23 40.94 -4.41
CA ASP A 50 -24.20 39.91 -4.57
C ASP A 50 -24.26 39.21 -5.93
N LEU A 51 -25.44 39.07 -6.53
CA LEU A 51 -25.62 38.23 -7.73
C LEU A 51 -25.72 39.01 -9.05
N TRP A 52 -26.00 40.32 -8.97
CA TRP A 52 -26.20 41.18 -10.15
C TRP A 52 -25.41 42.50 -10.12
N ARG A 53 -24.57 42.74 -9.08
CA ARG A 53 -23.53 43.77 -8.84
C ARG A 53 -23.69 45.22 -9.32
N GLU A 54 -24.44 45.56 -10.38
CA GLU A 54 -24.94 46.90 -10.73
C GLU A 54 -25.61 46.85 -12.11
N VAL A 55 -26.91 47.16 -12.16
CA VAL A 55 -27.40 48.05 -13.22
C VAL A 55 -28.18 49.14 -12.51
N ASP A 56 -27.50 50.26 -12.25
CA ASP A 56 -28.09 51.46 -11.66
C ASP A 56 -28.88 52.22 -12.73
N ARG A 57 -30.07 51.71 -13.03
CA ARG A 57 -31.16 52.47 -13.66
C ARG A 57 -32.45 52.29 -12.84
N PRO A 58 -33.22 53.35 -12.55
CA PRO A 58 -34.43 53.28 -11.73
C PRO A 58 -35.46 52.23 -12.21
N HIS A 59 -35.53 51.98 -13.52
CA HIS A 59 -36.43 50.99 -14.13
C HIS A 59 -35.95 49.53 -13.97
N GLU A 60 -34.67 49.28 -13.68
CA GLU A 60 -34.12 47.92 -13.52
C GLU A 60 -34.13 47.41 -12.07
N SER A 61 -34.41 48.31 -11.12
CA SER A 61 -34.61 47.97 -9.70
C SER A 61 -35.73 46.96 -9.45
N ARG A 62 -36.84 47.08 -10.19
CA ARG A 62 -37.94 46.08 -10.19
C ARG A 62 -37.51 44.76 -10.83
N ASN A 63 -36.63 44.83 -11.83
CA ASN A 63 -36.18 43.66 -12.58
C ASN A 63 -35.29 42.75 -11.72
N GLY A 64 -34.40 43.32 -10.90
CA GLY A 64 -33.55 42.54 -9.96
C GLY A 64 -34.34 41.79 -8.89
N ARG A 65 -35.36 42.42 -8.26
CA ARG A 65 -36.26 41.73 -7.31
C ARG A 65 -37.02 40.58 -7.99
N ASN A 66 -37.52 40.82 -9.21
CA ASN A 66 -38.17 39.78 -10.00
C ASN A 66 -37.23 38.61 -10.31
N GLN A 67 -35.92 38.85 -10.53
CA GLN A 67 -34.97 37.78 -10.77
C GLN A 67 -34.70 36.93 -9.51
N VAL A 68 -34.52 37.56 -8.34
CA VAL A 68 -34.41 36.81 -7.08
C VAL A 68 -35.64 35.93 -6.88
N GLN A 69 -36.84 36.51 -6.96
CA GLN A 69 -38.09 35.78 -6.77
C GLN A 69 -38.25 34.62 -7.75
N LYS A 70 -37.98 34.84 -9.04
CA LYS A 70 -38.07 33.76 -10.03
C LYS A 70 -37.03 32.65 -9.78
N GLY A 71 -35.83 32.99 -9.29
CA GLY A 71 -34.82 32.00 -8.88
C GLY A 71 -35.28 31.18 -7.67
N ILE A 72 -35.85 31.83 -6.67
CA ILE A 72 -36.44 31.17 -5.49
C ILE A 72 -37.61 30.26 -5.90
N SER A 73 -38.53 30.73 -6.74
CA SER A 73 -39.67 29.94 -7.20
C SER A 73 -39.22 28.69 -7.98
N GLU A 74 -38.17 28.81 -8.80
CA GLU A 74 -37.58 27.67 -9.52
C GLU A 74 -36.95 26.65 -8.55
N LEU A 75 -36.17 27.11 -7.57
CA LEU A 75 -35.60 26.23 -6.54
C LEU A 75 -36.69 25.53 -5.73
N ARG A 76 -37.77 26.22 -5.34
CA ARG A 76 -38.92 25.59 -4.67
C ARG A 76 -39.57 24.51 -5.53
N GLY A 77 -39.77 24.78 -6.83
CA GLY A 77 -40.31 23.78 -7.75
C GLY A 77 -39.43 22.55 -7.90
N ILE A 78 -38.10 22.72 -7.79
CA ILE A 78 -37.14 21.61 -7.82
C ILE A 78 -37.17 20.82 -6.50
N PHE A 79 -37.18 21.49 -5.34
CA PHE A 79 -37.14 20.83 -4.04
C PHE A 79 -38.45 20.11 -3.68
N ASP A 80 -39.58 20.53 -4.26
CA ASP A 80 -40.88 19.91 -4.02
C ASP A 80 -41.66 19.73 -5.33
N PRO A 81 -41.25 18.78 -6.18
CA PRO A 81 -41.90 18.55 -7.47
C PRO A 81 -43.35 18.07 -7.32
N ALA A 82 -43.67 17.42 -6.19
CA ALA A 82 -45.02 16.97 -5.85
C ALA A 82 -45.91 18.08 -5.25
N ARG A 83 -45.35 19.27 -4.96
CA ARG A 83 -46.05 20.41 -4.33
C ARG A 83 -46.74 20.04 -3.02
N SER A 84 -46.04 19.26 -2.21
CA SER A 84 -46.48 18.77 -0.90
C SER A 84 -46.36 19.81 0.23
N GLY A 85 -45.68 20.93 -0.01
CA GLY A 85 -45.32 21.95 0.98
C GLY A 85 -43.87 21.82 1.48
N ALA A 86 -43.17 20.74 1.14
CA ALA A 86 -41.80 20.47 1.61
C ALA A 86 -40.78 21.53 1.17
N ALA A 87 -41.05 22.26 0.08
CA ALA A 87 -40.16 23.32 -0.39
C ALA A 87 -40.07 24.51 0.59
N ASP A 88 -41.13 24.79 1.36
CA ASP A 88 -41.12 25.88 2.33
C ASP A 88 -40.34 25.50 3.60
N ASP A 89 -40.21 24.20 3.90
CA ASP A 89 -39.36 23.73 4.99
C ASP A 89 -37.87 23.86 4.65
N VAL A 90 -37.51 23.60 3.38
CA VAL A 90 -36.14 23.64 2.85
C VAL A 90 -35.70 25.05 2.48
N LEU A 91 -36.58 25.86 1.88
CA LEU A 91 -36.29 27.23 1.47
C LEU A 91 -37.30 28.20 2.09
N ARG A 92 -37.00 28.60 3.33
CA ARG A 92 -37.87 29.44 4.16
C ARG A 92 -37.81 30.90 3.73
N THR A 93 -38.97 31.55 3.75
CA THR A 93 -39.07 33.01 3.70
C THR A 93 -39.15 33.55 5.13
N GLU A 94 -38.29 34.50 5.46
CA GLU A 94 -38.24 35.19 6.76
C GLU A 94 -38.32 36.71 6.55
N GLU A 95 -38.65 37.49 7.58
CA GLU A 95 -38.53 38.95 7.57
C GLU A 95 -37.25 39.38 8.28
N LEU A 96 -36.41 40.18 7.62
CA LEU A 96 -35.23 40.81 8.22
C LEU A 96 -35.41 42.32 8.34
N TYR A 97 -34.82 42.88 9.39
CA TYR A 97 -34.68 44.32 9.56
C TYR A 97 -33.37 44.77 8.89
N SER A 98 -33.50 45.60 7.85
CA SER A 98 -32.37 46.12 7.08
C SER A 98 -32.43 47.64 7.13
N GLY A 99 -31.99 48.18 8.27
CA GLY A 99 -32.22 49.59 8.64
C GLY A 99 -33.68 49.83 9.10
N PRO A 100 -34.30 50.98 8.76
CA PRO A 100 -35.68 51.30 9.17
C PRO A 100 -36.77 50.52 8.41
N GLU A 101 -36.41 49.78 7.37
CA GLU A 101 -37.36 49.03 6.54
C GLU A 101 -37.29 47.52 6.80
N ARG A 102 -38.47 46.87 6.77
CA ARG A 102 -38.57 45.41 6.70
C ARG A 102 -38.32 44.95 5.26
N GLU A 103 -37.53 43.89 5.11
CA GLU A 103 -37.39 43.19 3.84
C GLU A 103 -37.57 41.69 3.99
N SER A 104 -38.06 41.04 2.93
CA SER A 104 -38.06 39.58 2.86
C SER A 104 -36.63 39.06 2.75
N ALA A 105 -36.38 37.93 3.38
CA ALA A 105 -35.14 37.19 3.34
C ALA A 105 -35.41 35.71 3.08
N TYR A 106 -34.42 35.01 2.54
CA TYR A 106 -34.51 33.59 2.27
C TYR A 106 -33.43 32.83 3.01
N ARG A 107 -33.81 31.69 3.59
CA ARG A 107 -32.92 30.79 4.31
C ARG A 107 -33.01 29.40 3.71
N LEU A 108 -31.86 28.85 3.33
CA LEU A 108 -31.74 27.45 2.94
C LEU A 108 -31.49 26.60 4.19
N VAL A 109 -32.37 25.64 4.43
CA VAL A 109 -32.34 24.71 5.56
C VAL A 109 -32.22 23.30 4.99
N LEU A 110 -31.02 22.73 5.11
CA LEU A 110 -30.72 21.36 4.67
C LEU A 110 -30.33 20.51 5.89
N GLY A 111 -30.75 19.25 5.90
CA GLY A 111 -30.27 18.28 6.88
C GLY A 111 -28.78 17.96 6.70
N PRO A 112 -28.14 17.35 7.72
CA PRO A 112 -26.70 17.03 7.67
C PRO A 112 -26.32 16.14 6.47
N ASP A 113 -27.19 15.24 6.05
CA ASP A 113 -26.95 14.33 4.90
C ASP A 113 -27.39 14.92 3.54
N SER A 114 -28.04 16.09 3.58
CA SER A 114 -28.58 16.77 2.40
C SER A 114 -27.60 17.76 1.78
N LEU A 115 -26.47 18.06 2.43
CA LEU A 115 -25.40 18.90 1.91
C LEU A 115 -24.05 18.21 2.07
N ASP A 116 -23.38 17.90 0.97
CA ASP A 116 -22.07 17.21 0.99
C ASP A 116 -21.00 17.95 1.80
N ALA A 117 -21.00 19.29 1.78
CA ALA A 117 -20.08 20.09 2.59
C ALA A 117 -20.37 20.01 4.10
N ALA A 118 -21.63 19.82 4.50
CA ALA A 118 -21.98 19.60 5.91
C ALA A 118 -21.58 18.19 6.34
N GLU A 119 -21.86 17.18 5.50
CA GLU A 119 -21.42 15.79 5.70
C GLU A 119 -19.88 15.69 5.82
N PHE A 120 -19.15 16.36 4.92
CA PHE A 120 -17.69 16.47 4.95
C PHE A 120 -17.20 17.09 6.26
N GLY A 121 -17.75 18.23 6.67
CA GLY A 121 -17.37 18.91 7.90
C GLY A 121 -17.60 18.04 9.15
N ALA A 122 -18.73 17.33 9.21
CA ALA A 122 -19.04 16.40 10.30
C ALA A 122 -18.05 15.23 10.36
N LEU A 123 -17.77 14.59 9.21
CA LEU A 123 -16.81 13.48 9.14
C LEU A 123 -15.39 13.90 9.58
N VAL A 124 -14.94 15.10 9.17
CA VAL A 124 -13.64 15.64 9.58
C VAL A 124 -13.61 15.93 11.07
N ALA A 125 -14.66 16.56 11.62
CA ALA A 125 -14.73 16.87 13.06
C ALA A 125 -14.77 15.59 13.93
N ASP A 126 -15.52 14.58 13.51
CA ASP A 126 -15.59 13.29 14.21
C ASP A 126 -14.27 12.51 14.15
N ALA A 127 -13.52 12.65 13.05
CA ALA A 127 -12.21 12.01 12.91
C ALA A 127 -11.18 12.55 13.91
N MET A 128 -11.28 13.82 14.32
CA MET A 128 -10.34 14.43 15.28
C MET A 128 -10.44 13.85 16.69
N HIS A 129 -11.58 13.25 17.05
CA HIS A 129 -11.84 12.72 18.39
C HIS A 129 -11.93 11.18 18.40
N GLY A 130 -11.74 10.54 17.24
CA GLY A 130 -11.84 9.10 17.07
C GLY A 130 -10.51 8.35 17.32
N ALA A 131 -10.61 7.04 17.52
CA ALA A 131 -9.46 6.15 17.44
C ALA A 131 -8.91 6.11 15.99
N VAL A 132 -7.60 5.97 15.83
CA VAL A 132 -6.87 6.09 14.55
C VAL A 132 -7.54 5.36 13.38
N ALA A 133 -7.95 4.10 13.56
CA ALA A 133 -8.59 3.32 12.50
C ALA A 133 -9.96 3.88 12.08
N ALA A 134 -10.77 4.31 13.06
CA ALA A 134 -12.07 4.93 12.80
C ALA A 134 -11.91 6.35 12.20
N SER A 135 -10.84 7.06 12.58
CA SER A 135 -10.49 8.35 11.96
C SER A 135 -10.09 8.17 10.50
N ALA A 136 -9.29 7.16 10.17
CA ALA A 136 -8.93 6.85 8.78
C ALA A 136 -10.15 6.52 7.91
N ASP A 137 -11.11 5.74 8.41
CA ASP A 137 -12.36 5.45 7.69
C ASP A 137 -13.19 6.71 7.43
N ARG A 138 -13.40 7.53 8.48
CA ARG A 138 -14.16 8.79 8.37
C ARG A 138 -13.51 9.78 7.42
N LEU A 139 -12.19 9.99 7.52
CA LEU A 139 -11.45 10.87 6.62
C LEU A 139 -11.49 10.35 5.18
N THR A 140 -11.39 9.03 4.97
CA THR A 140 -11.51 8.41 3.64
C THR A 140 -12.88 8.72 3.02
N ARG A 141 -13.96 8.57 3.80
CA ARG A 141 -15.32 8.93 3.36
C ARG A 141 -15.46 10.43 3.10
N ALA A 142 -14.85 11.28 3.93
CA ALA A 142 -14.88 12.73 3.77
C ALA A 142 -14.21 13.17 2.45
N VAL A 143 -12.99 12.71 2.18
CA VAL A 143 -12.26 13.09 0.96
C VAL A 143 -12.89 12.51 -0.32
N ALA A 144 -13.72 11.46 -0.20
CA ALA A 144 -14.49 10.91 -1.33
C ALA A 144 -15.65 11.81 -1.77
N LEU A 145 -16.13 12.72 -0.90
CA LEU A 145 -17.17 13.71 -1.25
C LEU A 145 -16.64 14.83 -2.16
N TRP A 146 -15.31 15.00 -2.21
CA TRP A 146 -14.65 16.03 -3.00
C TRP A 146 -14.56 15.65 -4.48
N ARG A 147 -15.17 16.48 -5.34
CA ARG A 147 -15.30 16.26 -6.79
C ARG A 147 -14.60 17.33 -7.64
N GLY A 148 -13.94 18.30 -6.99
CA GLY A 148 -13.18 19.39 -7.63
C GLY A 148 -13.33 20.70 -6.85
N ARG A 149 -13.05 21.84 -7.50
CA ARG A 149 -13.17 23.18 -6.88
C ARG A 149 -14.57 23.36 -6.26
N PRO A 150 -14.69 23.60 -4.93
CA PRO A 150 -15.98 23.85 -4.32
C PRO A 150 -16.67 25.07 -4.91
N LEU A 151 -18.00 24.98 -5.05
CA LEU A 151 -18.82 25.99 -5.71
C LEU A 151 -18.24 26.40 -7.08
N ALA A 152 -17.85 25.43 -7.92
CA ALA A 152 -17.09 25.68 -9.15
C ALA A 152 -17.69 26.77 -10.04
N GLN A 153 -19.02 26.85 -10.13
CA GLN A 153 -19.75 27.82 -10.95
C GLN A 153 -19.85 29.23 -10.32
N ALA A 154 -19.43 29.41 -9.06
CA ALA A 154 -19.37 30.72 -8.42
C ALA A 154 -18.18 31.55 -8.93
N GLY A 155 -17.18 30.93 -9.57
CA GLY A 155 -15.99 31.67 -10.01
C GLY A 155 -15.34 32.42 -8.84
N ASP A 156 -15.07 33.71 -9.04
CA ASP A 156 -14.40 34.58 -8.07
C ASP A 156 -15.40 35.53 -7.37
N GLU A 157 -16.59 35.03 -7.10
CA GLU A 157 -17.59 35.77 -6.35
C GLU A 157 -17.18 35.88 -4.88
N ALA A 158 -17.04 37.13 -4.40
CA ALA A 158 -16.56 37.46 -3.06
C ALA A 158 -17.32 36.75 -1.92
N TYR A 159 -18.61 36.44 -2.10
CA TYR A 159 -19.39 35.73 -1.10
C TYR A 159 -18.97 34.26 -0.92
N ALA A 160 -18.32 33.66 -1.92
CA ALA A 160 -17.89 32.26 -1.92
C ALA A 160 -16.41 32.10 -1.54
N GLU A 161 -15.56 33.09 -1.83
CA GLU A 161 -14.10 33.02 -1.68
C GLU A 161 -13.66 32.48 -0.31
N ASN A 162 -14.12 33.09 0.78
CA ASN A 162 -13.71 32.69 2.12
C ASN A 162 -14.15 31.27 2.48
N LEU A 163 -15.36 30.86 2.06
CA LEU A 163 -15.89 29.54 2.35
C LEU A 163 -15.16 28.45 1.55
N VAL A 164 -14.90 28.72 0.27
CA VAL A 164 -14.10 27.83 -0.59
C VAL A 164 -12.69 27.66 -0.01
N ARG A 165 -12.06 28.75 0.45
CA ARG A 165 -10.75 28.69 1.11
C ARG A 165 -10.77 27.78 2.34
N ILE A 166 -11.74 27.94 3.24
CA ILE A 166 -11.87 27.12 4.46
C ILE A 166 -12.04 25.63 4.10
N TRP A 167 -12.93 25.30 3.17
CA TRP A 167 -13.13 23.89 2.77
C TRP A 167 -11.88 23.30 2.12
N ARG A 168 -11.15 24.09 1.31
CA ARG A 168 -9.89 23.64 0.72
C ARG A 168 -8.82 23.39 1.78
N GLU A 169 -8.69 24.25 2.77
CA GLU A 169 -7.76 24.06 3.89
C GLU A 169 -8.10 22.80 4.70
N GLN A 170 -9.38 22.57 5.01
CA GLN A 170 -9.83 21.36 5.70
C GLN A 170 -9.56 20.08 4.88
N TYR A 171 -9.78 20.15 3.57
CA TYR A 171 -9.54 19.03 2.66
C TYR A 171 -8.04 18.69 2.54
N ALA A 172 -7.17 19.71 2.44
CA ALA A 172 -5.73 19.53 2.47
C ALA A 172 -5.29 18.85 3.78
N THR A 173 -5.80 19.32 4.92
CA THR A 173 -5.52 18.72 6.24
C THR A 173 -5.99 17.27 6.31
N ALA A 174 -7.20 16.96 5.84
CA ALA A 174 -7.72 15.59 5.82
C ALA A 174 -6.84 14.63 4.98
N LEU A 175 -6.37 15.08 3.82
CA LEU A 175 -5.45 14.31 2.98
C LEU A 175 -4.08 14.12 3.65
N ARG A 176 -3.50 15.16 4.25
CA ARG A 176 -2.23 15.06 5.00
C ARG A 176 -2.33 14.06 6.15
N GLU A 177 -3.44 14.09 6.89
CA GLU A 177 -3.68 13.15 7.98
C GLU A 177 -3.81 11.70 7.50
N LEU A 178 -4.49 11.45 6.37
CA LEU A 178 -4.53 10.11 5.77
C LEU A 178 -3.14 9.61 5.35
N VAL A 179 -2.32 10.49 4.75
CA VAL A 179 -0.93 10.16 4.40
C VAL A 179 -0.12 9.84 5.66
N ARG A 180 -0.24 10.65 6.72
CA ARG A 180 0.44 10.44 8.00
C ARG A 180 0.03 9.11 8.64
N ILE A 181 -1.27 8.86 8.80
CA ILE A 181 -1.81 7.63 9.41
C ILE A 181 -1.30 6.40 8.67
N HIS A 182 -1.40 6.36 7.34
CA HIS A 182 -0.89 5.22 6.57
C HIS A 182 0.63 5.08 6.64
N GLY A 183 1.36 6.20 6.66
CA GLY A 183 2.81 6.24 6.81
C GLY A 183 3.31 5.68 8.15
N GLU A 184 2.62 5.97 9.27
CA GLU A 184 2.94 5.45 10.60
C GLU A 184 2.90 3.92 10.67
N PHE A 185 2.03 3.29 9.87
CA PHE A 185 1.94 1.83 9.77
C PHE A 185 2.76 1.24 8.60
N GLY A 186 3.60 2.05 7.94
CA GLY A 186 4.43 1.61 6.81
C GLY A 186 3.65 1.23 5.55
N ARG A 187 2.35 1.57 5.47
CA ARG A 187 1.44 1.25 4.35
C ARG A 187 1.47 2.35 3.28
N TYR A 188 2.67 2.63 2.76
CA TYR A 188 2.89 3.72 1.80
C TYR A 188 2.15 3.54 0.47
N ASP A 189 1.81 2.30 0.11
CA ASP A 189 0.95 1.94 -1.01
C ASP A 189 -0.48 2.51 -0.84
N LEU A 190 -1.02 2.47 0.38
CA LEU A 190 -2.31 3.06 0.72
C LEU A 190 -2.21 4.59 0.89
N ALA A 191 -1.04 5.12 1.27
CA ALA A 191 -0.81 6.56 1.40
C ALA A 191 -0.72 7.28 0.03
N LEU A 192 -0.16 6.60 -0.98
CA LEU A 192 0.11 7.16 -2.31
C LEU A 192 -1.07 7.85 -3.00
N PRO A 193 -2.28 7.26 -3.10
CA PRO A 193 -3.40 7.94 -3.76
C PRO A 193 -3.77 9.27 -3.08
N PHE A 194 -3.64 9.35 -1.75
CA PHE A 194 -3.93 10.58 -1.00
C PHE A 194 -2.83 11.63 -1.18
N ALA A 195 -1.55 11.22 -1.14
CA ALA A 195 -0.43 12.13 -1.37
C ALA A 195 -0.43 12.71 -2.79
N ARG A 196 -0.76 11.88 -3.80
CA ARG A 196 -0.91 12.32 -5.19
C ARG A 196 -2.03 13.36 -5.33
N ARG A 197 -3.20 13.03 -4.79
CA ARG A 197 -4.37 13.92 -4.81
C ARG A 197 -4.09 15.25 -4.10
N LEU A 198 -3.35 15.24 -3.00
CA LEU A 198 -2.92 16.45 -2.30
C LEU A 198 -2.02 17.32 -3.20
N ALA A 199 -1.01 16.73 -3.84
CA ALA A 199 -0.12 17.47 -4.74
C ALA A 199 -0.82 17.97 -6.02
N GLU A 200 -1.80 17.23 -6.55
CA GLU A 200 -2.60 17.63 -7.71
C GLU A 200 -3.53 18.82 -7.41
N GLU A 201 -4.18 18.81 -6.24
CA GLU A 201 -5.14 19.85 -5.83
C GLU A 201 -4.45 21.11 -5.28
N PHE A 202 -3.21 20.98 -4.80
CA PHE A 202 -2.41 22.05 -4.20
C PHE A 202 -0.97 22.06 -4.76
N PRO A 203 -0.79 22.36 -6.06
CA PRO A 203 0.52 22.28 -6.73
C PRO A 203 1.56 23.25 -6.18
N ASP A 204 1.13 24.39 -5.63
CA ASP A 204 2.02 25.42 -5.06
C ASP A 204 2.35 25.17 -3.58
N ASP A 205 1.83 24.10 -2.97
CA ASP A 205 2.10 23.74 -1.59
C ASP A 205 3.35 22.85 -1.49
N ALA A 206 4.43 23.41 -0.95
CA ALA A 206 5.69 22.70 -0.76
C ALA A 206 5.55 21.47 0.16
N GLU A 207 4.67 21.50 1.16
CA GLU A 207 4.44 20.36 2.04
C GLU A 207 3.70 19.22 1.30
N ALA A 208 2.77 19.56 0.41
CA ALA A 208 2.09 18.59 -0.44
C ALA A 208 3.08 17.87 -1.38
N ALA A 209 3.96 18.64 -2.03
CA ALA A 209 5.02 18.09 -2.88
C ALA A 209 6.00 17.21 -2.08
N ALA A 210 6.39 17.65 -0.87
CA ALA A 210 7.25 16.89 0.02
C ALA A 210 6.60 15.57 0.48
N ALA A 211 5.30 15.59 0.80
CA ALA A 211 4.56 14.40 1.20
C ALA A 211 4.54 13.34 0.09
N LEU A 212 4.24 13.73 -1.16
CA LEU A 212 4.28 12.82 -2.31
C LEU A 212 5.69 12.28 -2.56
N THR A 213 6.70 13.15 -2.52
CA THR A 213 8.10 12.76 -2.68
C THR A 213 8.53 11.77 -1.61
N GLY A 214 8.22 12.02 -0.34
CA GLY A 214 8.54 11.12 0.77
C GLY A 214 7.84 9.76 0.66
N VAL A 215 6.57 9.72 0.22
CA VAL A 215 5.89 8.45 -0.07
C VAL A 215 6.58 7.70 -1.21
N HIS A 216 6.92 8.38 -2.30
CA HIS A 216 7.66 7.77 -3.41
C HIS A 216 9.04 7.27 -2.99
N GLU A 217 9.79 8.01 -2.17
CA GLU A 217 11.09 7.59 -1.65
C GLU A 217 10.98 6.35 -0.76
N ARG A 218 9.98 6.27 0.11
CA ARG A 218 9.74 5.09 0.96
C ARG A 218 9.32 3.88 0.14
N LEU A 219 8.46 4.07 -0.86
CA LEU A 219 8.13 3.03 -1.83
C LEU A 219 9.38 2.59 -2.61
N ARG A 220 10.20 3.54 -3.10
CA ARG A 220 11.47 3.24 -3.78
C ARG A 220 12.51 2.63 -2.87
N ALA A 221 12.53 2.90 -1.57
CA ALA A 221 13.43 2.24 -0.63
C ALA A 221 12.99 0.79 -0.41
N ARG A 222 11.67 0.55 -0.28
CA ARG A 222 11.08 -0.79 -0.26
C ARG A 222 11.36 -1.55 -1.57
N HIS A 223 11.29 -0.87 -2.71
CA HIS A 223 11.57 -1.41 -4.05
C HIS A 223 13.05 -1.29 -4.48
N GLY A 224 13.90 -0.65 -3.69
CA GLY A 224 15.33 -0.49 -3.97
C GLY A 224 16.07 -1.78 -3.66
N ASP A 225 15.53 -2.51 -2.70
CA ASP A 225 15.85 -3.90 -2.44
C ASP A 225 14.98 -4.83 -3.29
N GLU A 226 13.67 -4.59 -3.48
CA GLU A 226 12.83 -5.49 -4.28
C GLU A 226 12.94 -5.25 -5.80
N LEU A 227 13.64 -6.15 -6.49
CA LEU A 227 13.91 -6.08 -7.93
C LEU A 227 12.73 -6.54 -8.76
N LEU A 228 11.96 -7.52 -8.26
CA LEU A 228 10.80 -8.07 -8.95
C LEU A 228 9.86 -8.74 -7.94
N ARG A 229 8.55 -8.68 -8.19
CA ARG A 229 7.53 -9.42 -7.45
C ARG A 229 6.44 -9.92 -8.40
N ARG A 230 5.99 -11.15 -8.18
CA ARG A 230 4.84 -11.74 -8.87
C ARG A 230 3.98 -12.56 -7.92
N ALA A 231 2.69 -12.27 -7.92
CA ALA A 231 1.71 -13.05 -7.17
C ALA A 231 1.20 -14.24 -7.99
N PHE A 232 0.92 -15.35 -7.30
CA PHE A 232 0.28 -16.55 -7.84
C PHE A 232 -0.98 -16.85 -6.99
N PRO A 233 -2.09 -16.12 -7.21
CA PRO A 233 -3.27 -16.19 -6.34
C PRO A 233 -3.85 -17.60 -6.20
N GLU A 234 -3.85 -18.38 -7.29
CA GLU A 234 -4.33 -19.77 -7.33
C GLU A 234 -3.54 -20.70 -6.40
N LEU A 235 -2.27 -20.36 -6.14
CA LEU A 235 -1.38 -21.10 -5.26
C LEU A 235 -1.23 -20.43 -3.88
N ARG A 236 -1.97 -19.34 -3.62
CA ARG A 236 -1.92 -18.54 -2.39
C ARG A 236 -0.50 -18.16 -1.96
N THR A 237 0.37 -17.94 -2.94
CA THR A 237 1.76 -17.57 -2.72
C THR A 237 2.17 -16.44 -3.65
N GLU A 238 3.28 -15.81 -3.33
CA GLU A 238 3.99 -14.91 -4.23
C GLU A 238 5.48 -15.22 -4.26
N VAL A 239 6.16 -14.73 -5.29
CA VAL A 239 7.61 -14.87 -5.45
C VAL A 239 8.20 -13.47 -5.65
N ALA A 240 9.23 -13.15 -4.88
CA ALA A 240 9.95 -11.89 -4.95
C ALA A 240 11.45 -12.12 -5.14
N LEU A 241 12.06 -11.30 -5.99
CA LEU A 241 13.50 -11.18 -6.16
C LEU A 241 13.96 -9.92 -5.42
N VAL A 242 14.87 -10.06 -4.47
CA VAL A 242 15.25 -8.99 -3.54
C VAL A 242 16.78 -8.86 -3.49
N ARG A 243 17.31 -7.68 -3.75
CA ARG A 243 18.66 -7.26 -3.41
C ARG A 243 18.81 -7.16 -1.88
N GLY A 244 19.85 -7.74 -1.32
CA GLY A 244 20.20 -7.51 0.08
C GLY A 244 20.96 -8.64 0.74
N ASP A 245 20.87 -8.70 2.07
CA ASP A 245 21.46 -9.73 2.91
C ASP A 245 20.41 -10.78 3.30
N LEU A 246 20.73 -12.06 3.09
CA LEU A 246 19.89 -13.19 3.47
C LEU A 246 19.58 -13.19 4.98
N PHE A 247 20.56 -12.85 5.81
CA PHE A 247 20.42 -12.89 7.27
C PHE A 247 19.63 -11.70 7.83
N ALA A 248 19.41 -10.65 7.03
CA ALA A 248 18.55 -9.52 7.38
C ALA A 248 17.05 -9.86 7.25
N GLN A 249 16.69 -10.99 6.62
CA GLN A 249 15.30 -11.44 6.44
C GLN A 249 14.73 -12.04 7.74
N LYS A 250 14.48 -11.20 8.75
CA LYS A 250 14.10 -11.63 10.11
C LYS A 250 12.70 -12.26 10.21
N ASP A 251 11.82 -11.96 9.27
CA ASP A 251 10.44 -12.45 9.19
C ASP A 251 10.29 -13.70 8.31
N ALA A 252 11.39 -14.21 7.71
CA ALA A 252 11.37 -15.35 6.81
C ALA A 252 12.23 -16.51 7.34
N SER A 253 11.78 -17.75 7.15
CA SER A 253 12.63 -18.93 7.31
C SER A 253 13.72 -18.94 6.24
N LEU A 254 14.91 -19.42 6.55
CA LEU A 254 16.07 -19.34 5.64
C LEU A 254 16.36 -20.69 5.01
N VAL A 255 16.68 -20.74 3.73
CA VAL A 255 17.31 -21.91 3.10
C VAL A 255 18.80 -21.66 3.02
N ILE A 256 19.60 -22.55 3.60
CA ILE A 256 21.06 -22.42 3.61
C ILE A 256 21.67 -23.68 3.04
N GLY A 257 22.52 -23.52 2.03
CA GLY A 257 23.21 -24.62 1.38
C GLY A 257 24.37 -25.14 2.24
N PHE A 258 24.45 -26.46 2.36
CA PHE A 258 25.52 -27.22 3.01
C PHE A 258 26.10 -28.25 2.03
N THR A 259 27.21 -28.84 2.43
CA THR A 259 27.74 -30.05 1.83
C THR A 259 27.18 -31.31 2.51
N ASP A 260 27.35 -32.46 1.88
CA ASP A 260 26.95 -33.80 2.34
C ASP A 260 27.52 -34.21 3.70
N THR A 261 28.53 -33.51 4.21
CA THR A 261 29.14 -33.73 5.53
C THR A 261 28.64 -32.75 6.59
N PHE A 262 27.88 -31.73 6.20
CA PHE A 262 27.42 -30.64 7.07
C PHE A 262 28.55 -30.02 7.91
N ASP A 263 29.76 -29.92 7.35
CA ASP A 263 30.92 -29.29 8.00
C ASP A 263 30.60 -27.84 8.38
N VAL A 264 31.05 -27.34 9.53
CA VAL A 264 30.82 -25.94 9.98
C VAL A 264 32.10 -25.24 10.44
N GLU A 265 33.25 -25.89 10.27
CA GLU A 265 34.53 -25.36 10.73
C GLU A 265 35.02 -24.24 9.81
N THR A 266 35.05 -23.02 10.34
CA THR A 266 35.42 -21.80 9.61
C THR A 266 36.78 -21.23 10.01
N LYS A 267 37.50 -21.85 10.96
CA LYS A 267 38.83 -21.37 11.35
C LYS A 267 39.78 -21.40 10.16
N GLU A 268 40.45 -20.26 9.96
CA GLU A 268 41.38 -20.00 8.85
C GLU A 268 40.79 -20.28 7.46
N SER A 269 39.46 -20.33 7.31
CA SER A 269 38.76 -20.67 6.07
C SER A 269 39.27 -21.97 5.40
N ARG A 270 39.72 -22.94 6.22
CA ARG A 270 40.37 -24.17 5.74
C ARG A 270 39.40 -25.25 5.25
N VAL A 271 38.22 -25.36 5.86
CA VAL A 271 37.19 -26.35 5.49
C VAL A 271 35.99 -25.63 4.90
N ILE A 272 35.50 -24.61 5.61
CA ILE A 272 34.42 -23.73 5.14
C ILE A 272 34.93 -22.29 5.14
N SER A 273 34.77 -21.59 4.03
CA SER A 273 35.10 -20.16 3.93
C SER A 273 34.14 -19.33 4.79
N ARG A 274 34.68 -18.35 5.52
CA ARG A 274 33.91 -17.38 6.32
C ARG A 274 32.96 -16.53 5.49
N GLU A 275 33.36 -16.26 4.25
CA GLU A 275 32.63 -15.45 3.27
C GLU A 275 31.45 -16.22 2.65
N SER A 276 31.43 -17.55 2.76
CA SER A 276 30.30 -18.38 2.32
C SER A 276 29.05 -18.09 3.15
N VAL A 277 27.86 -18.34 2.59
CA VAL A 277 26.60 -18.23 3.33
C VAL A 277 26.63 -19.08 4.62
N GLN A 278 27.28 -20.23 4.57
CA GLN A 278 27.42 -21.11 5.73
C GLN A 278 28.37 -20.54 6.80
N GLY A 279 29.44 -19.85 6.40
CA GLY A 279 30.32 -19.13 7.32
C GLY A 279 29.61 -17.92 7.95
N GLN A 280 28.88 -17.17 7.14
CA GLN A 280 28.06 -16.05 7.60
C GLN A 280 26.96 -16.50 8.56
N LEU A 281 26.37 -17.68 8.38
CA LEU A 281 25.42 -18.26 9.32
C LEU A 281 26.03 -18.38 10.73
N VAL A 282 27.24 -18.93 10.81
CA VAL A 282 27.97 -19.09 12.08
C VAL A 282 28.23 -17.72 12.71
N ASP A 283 28.77 -16.78 11.94
CA ASP A 283 29.16 -15.48 12.49
C ASP A 283 27.94 -14.62 12.88
N ARG A 284 26.89 -14.58 12.04
CA ARG A 284 25.73 -13.69 12.19
C ARG A 284 24.65 -14.21 13.13
N LEU A 285 24.37 -15.52 13.11
CA LEU A 285 23.27 -16.12 13.89
C LEU A 285 23.75 -16.94 15.10
N TYR A 286 25.02 -17.37 15.10
CA TYR A 286 25.61 -18.14 16.21
C TYR A 286 26.77 -17.40 16.89
N GLY A 287 27.05 -16.14 16.53
CA GLY A 287 28.08 -15.32 17.17
C GLY A 287 29.50 -15.91 17.07
N GLY A 288 29.77 -16.71 16.04
CA GLY A 288 31.04 -17.44 15.89
C GLY A 288 31.08 -18.82 16.55
N ASP A 289 30.02 -19.25 17.25
CA ASP A 289 29.96 -20.54 17.93
C ASP A 289 29.60 -21.69 16.95
N THR A 290 30.62 -22.26 16.33
CA THR A 290 30.48 -23.44 15.46
C THR A 290 29.98 -24.68 16.22
N THR A 291 30.21 -24.77 17.54
CA THR A 291 29.81 -25.92 18.35
C THR A 291 28.31 -25.91 18.61
N ALA A 292 27.71 -24.73 18.81
CA ALA A 292 26.27 -24.57 18.92
C ALA A 292 25.56 -25.00 17.63
N LEU A 293 25.99 -24.49 16.47
CA LEU A 293 25.41 -24.88 15.18
C LEU A 293 25.59 -26.38 14.90
N ASP A 294 26.78 -26.93 15.14
CA ASP A 294 27.04 -28.37 14.94
C ASP A 294 26.13 -29.24 15.81
N ARG A 295 25.84 -28.82 17.05
CA ARG A 295 24.93 -29.55 17.94
C ARG A 295 23.52 -29.61 17.39
N GLU A 296 22.99 -28.51 16.86
CA GLU A 296 21.65 -28.49 16.26
C GLU A 296 21.58 -29.33 14.98
N LEU A 297 22.59 -29.23 14.11
CA LEU A 297 22.69 -30.07 12.91
C LEU A 297 22.74 -31.56 13.27
N ARG A 298 23.58 -31.94 14.25
CA ARG A 298 23.67 -33.33 14.71
C ARG A 298 22.36 -33.86 15.28
N ARG A 299 21.55 -33.03 15.94
CA ARG A 299 20.21 -33.44 16.42
C ARG A 299 19.30 -33.80 15.25
N GLY A 300 19.28 -32.97 14.22
CA GLY A 300 18.50 -33.23 13.01
C GLY A 300 19.00 -34.43 12.20
N LEU A 301 20.31 -34.67 12.17
CA LEU A 301 20.92 -35.80 11.47
C LEU A 301 20.69 -37.16 12.13
N ARG A 302 20.23 -37.24 13.39
CA ARG A 302 20.10 -38.53 14.11
C ARG A 302 19.20 -39.55 13.39
N ALA A 303 18.19 -39.07 12.68
CA ALA A 303 17.24 -39.90 11.96
C ALA A 303 17.63 -40.13 10.48
N VAL A 304 18.74 -39.54 10.02
CA VAL A 304 19.20 -39.66 8.63
C VAL A 304 20.29 -40.74 8.56
N PRO A 305 20.10 -41.80 7.76
CA PRO A 305 21.14 -42.80 7.59
C PRO A 305 22.36 -42.20 6.89
N ALA A 306 23.55 -42.38 7.49
CA ALA A 306 24.79 -42.01 6.85
C ALA A 306 25.09 -42.95 5.67
N LEU A 307 25.59 -42.39 4.58
CA LEU A 307 26.04 -43.17 3.42
C LEU A 307 27.37 -43.89 3.68
N GLY A 308 28.19 -43.33 4.56
CA GLY A 308 29.50 -43.88 4.88
C GLY A 308 30.31 -42.96 5.77
N MET A 309 31.50 -43.43 6.14
CA MET A 309 32.47 -42.70 6.93
C MET A 309 33.82 -42.73 6.21
N GLU A 310 34.36 -41.56 5.90
CA GLU A 310 35.72 -41.41 5.39
C GLU A 310 36.75 -41.79 6.46
N SER A 311 37.91 -42.30 6.07
CA SER A 311 39.02 -42.44 7.01
C SER A 311 39.68 -41.08 7.26
N ARG A 312 40.24 -40.88 8.46
CA ARG A 312 40.99 -39.65 8.76
C ARG A 312 42.26 -39.51 7.91
N SER A 313 42.82 -40.63 7.41
CA SER A 313 43.95 -40.60 6.48
C SER A 313 43.55 -40.09 5.09
N ALA A 314 42.37 -40.47 4.59
CA ALA A 314 41.86 -40.02 3.29
C ALA A 314 41.28 -38.60 3.36
N LYS A 315 40.65 -38.24 4.49
CA LYS A 315 40.10 -36.90 4.74
C LYS A 315 40.70 -36.30 6.03
N PRO A 316 41.89 -35.66 5.93
CA PRO A 316 42.61 -35.13 7.10
C PRO A 316 41.85 -34.06 7.89
N ARG A 317 40.88 -33.37 7.27
CA ARG A 317 40.15 -32.24 7.86
C ARG A 317 38.64 -32.33 7.63
N GLY A 318 37.87 -31.69 8.51
CA GLY A 318 36.41 -31.74 8.48
C GLY A 318 35.81 -33.04 9.02
N LYS A 319 34.50 -33.16 8.88
CA LYS A 319 33.68 -34.29 9.34
C LYS A 319 33.84 -35.47 8.39
N LEU A 320 33.82 -36.67 8.95
CA LEU A 320 34.07 -37.92 8.23
C LEU A 320 32.78 -38.61 7.78
N LEU A 321 31.69 -38.44 8.52
CA LEU A 321 30.39 -38.98 8.16
C LEU A 321 29.80 -38.21 6.97
N ARG A 322 29.31 -38.97 5.99
CA ARG A 322 28.62 -38.45 4.81
C ARG A 322 27.15 -38.82 4.85
N TYR A 323 26.31 -37.90 4.40
CA TYR A 323 24.87 -38.07 4.25
C TYR A 323 24.48 -37.95 2.78
N PRO A 324 23.31 -38.44 2.36
CA PRO A 324 22.86 -38.28 0.98
C PRO A 324 22.77 -36.80 0.58
N VAL A 325 23.25 -36.47 -0.62
CA VAL A 325 22.89 -35.19 -1.26
C VAL A 325 21.36 -35.13 -1.41
N GLY A 326 20.77 -33.97 -1.15
CA GLY A 326 19.33 -33.78 -0.97
C GLY A 326 18.86 -33.88 0.49
N THR A 327 19.72 -34.21 1.45
CA THR A 327 19.36 -34.18 2.87
C THR A 327 19.03 -32.75 3.31
N VAL A 328 17.84 -32.53 3.88
CA VAL A 328 17.41 -31.24 4.42
C VAL A 328 17.05 -31.37 5.90
N ILE A 329 17.61 -30.49 6.71
CA ILE A 329 17.38 -30.46 8.15
C ILE A 329 16.73 -29.13 8.54
N PRO A 330 15.52 -29.13 9.12
CA PRO A 330 14.96 -27.94 9.73
C PRO A 330 15.62 -27.68 11.10
N VAL A 331 16.33 -26.56 11.22
CA VAL A 331 16.96 -26.10 12.46
C VAL A 331 16.14 -24.93 13.02
N PRO A 332 15.67 -24.98 14.29
CA PRO A 332 14.94 -23.88 14.91
C PRO A 332 15.76 -22.59 14.98
N LEU A 333 15.11 -21.45 14.70
CA LEU A 333 15.67 -20.10 14.83
C LEU A 333 14.57 -19.14 15.25
N ASP A 334 14.48 -18.74 16.51
CA ASP A 334 13.59 -17.66 17.02
C ASP A 334 12.20 -17.58 16.36
N GLY A 335 11.43 -18.67 16.44
CA GLY A 335 10.06 -18.73 15.90
C GLY A 335 9.92 -19.10 14.42
N ARG A 336 11.04 -19.15 13.69
CA ARG A 336 11.18 -19.56 12.28
C ARG A 336 12.20 -20.72 12.16
N LEU A 337 12.53 -21.12 10.92
CA LEU A 337 13.42 -22.24 10.65
C LEU A 337 14.59 -21.84 9.73
N ILE A 338 15.70 -22.56 9.86
CA ILE A 338 16.74 -22.69 8.84
C ILE A 338 16.59 -24.08 8.22
N TYR A 339 16.33 -24.15 6.92
CA TYR A 339 16.42 -25.38 6.14
C TYR A 339 17.87 -25.57 5.69
N ALA A 340 18.64 -26.31 6.47
CA ALA A 340 20.02 -26.67 6.14
C ALA A 340 20.01 -27.79 5.08
N ALA A 341 20.38 -27.45 3.85
CA ALA A 341 20.18 -28.29 2.68
C ALA A 341 21.51 -28.75 2.08
N ALA A 342 21.82 -30.04 2.17
CA ALA A 342 23.01 -30.64 1.57
C ALA A 342 22.84 -30.79 0.06
N TYR A 343 23.23 -29.76 -0.69
CA TYR A 343 23.07 -29.73 -2.16
C TYR A 343 24.36 -30.06 -2.91
N SER A 344 25.47 -30.25 -2.21
CA SER A 344 26.79 -30.49 -2.80
C SER A 344 27.56 -31.54 -2.02
N ARG A 345 28.54 -32.17 -2.65
CA ARG A 345 29.49 -33.06 -1.99
C ARG A 345 30.75 -32.28 -1.62
N LEU A 346 31.22 -32.39 -0.38
CA LEU A 346 32.56 -31.93 0.01
C LEU A 346 33.54 -33.07 -0.24
N ASP A 347 34.34 -32.94 -1.29
CA ASP A 347 35.33 -33.96 -1.63
C ASP A 347 36.52 -33.93 -0.63
N ASN A 348 37.38 -34.95 -0.68
CA ASN A 348 38.47 -35.10 0.30
C ASN A 348 39.58 -34.05 0.12
N ASP A 349 39.61 -33.36 -1.02
CA ASP A 349 40.41 -32.16 -1.31
C ASP A 349 39.79 -30.86 -0.72
N LEU A 350 38.67 -30.98 0.01
CA LEU A 350 37.89 -29.87 0.59
C LEU A 350 37.24 -28.95 -0.46
N VAL A 351 37.08 -29.43 -1.69
CA VAL A 351 36.34 -28.72 -2.74
C VAL A 351 34.89 -29.22 -2.77
N ALA A 352 33.96 -28.27 -2.69
CA ALA A 352 32.54 -28.56 -2.87
C ALA A 352 32.21 -28.72 -4.36
N ARG A 353 31.45 -29.77 -4.71
CA ARG A 353 31.01 -30.06 -6.08
C ARG A 353 29.52 -30.39 -6.08
N SER A 354 28.80 -29.84 -7.04
CA SER A 354 27.36 -30.06 -7.23
C SER A 354 27.05 -30.08 -8.71
N SER A 355 25.95 -30.75 -9.09
CA SER A 355 25.37 -30.72 -10.43
C SER A 355 24.01 -30.01 -10.44
N ARG A 356 23.47 -29.79 -11.65
CA ARG A 356 22.06 -29.39 -11.84
C ARG A 356 21.08 -30.35 -11.16
N ASP A 357 21.30 -31.66 -11.27
CA ASP A 357 20.38 -32.67 -10.75
C ASP A 357 20.41 -32.73 -9.23
N ASP A 358 21.59 -32.58 -8.62
CA ASP A 358 21.75 -32.46 -7.17
C ASP A 358 20.96 -31.28 -6.60
N LEU A 359 21.07 -30.12 -7.26
CA LEU A 359 20.36 -28.91 -6.85
C LEU A 359 18.84 -29.10 -7.00
N ALA A 360 18.37 -29.62 -8.14
CA ALA A 360 16.96 -29.85 -8.39
C ALA A 360 16.35 -30.80 -7.35
N ALA A 361 17.00 -31.93 -7.10
CA ALA A 361 16.57 -32.90 -6.10
C ALA A 361 16.55 -32.29 -4.69
N THR A 362 17.56 -31.48 -4.35
CA THR A 362 17.62 -30.84 -3.04
C THR A 362 16.52 -29.80 -2.84
N LEU A 363 16.23 -28.98 -3.85
CA LEU A 363 15.15 -27.99 -3.78
C LEU A 363 13.78 -28.65 -3.54
N ASP A 364 13.47 -29.74 -4.26
CA ASP A 364 12.24 -30.50 -4.04
C ASP A 364 12.12 -30.97 -2.57
N ARG A 365 13.23 -31.43 -1.95
CA ARG A 365 13.27 -31.80 -0.53
C ARG A 365 13.13 -30.61 0.42
N VAL A 366 13.62 -29.43 0.05
CA VAL A 366 13.43 -28.21 0.85
C VAL A 366 11.95 -27.87 0.94
N TRP A 367 11.23 -27.93 -0.18
CA TRP A 367 9.80 -27.60 -0.21
C TRP A 367 8.94 -28.64 0.51
N GLU A 368 9.29 -29.93 0.43
CA GLU A 368 8.68 -30.99 1.24
C GLU A 368 8.89 -30.74 2.75
N SER A 369 10.10 -30.37 3.14
CA SER A 369 10.42 -30.03 4.54
C SER A 369 9.65 -28.80 5.02
N ALA A 370 9.54 -27.77 4.16
CA ALA A 370 8.77 -26.58 4.44
C ALA A 370 7.27 -26.87 4.60
N ALA A 371 6.67 -27.68 3.73
CA ALA A 371 5.28 -28.09 3.87
C ALA A 371 5.01 -28.84 5.18
N ARG A 372 5.97 -29.64 5.65
CA ARG A 372 5.82 -30.50 6.84
C ARG A 372 6.09 -29.79 8.16
N TYR A 373 7.13 -28.96 8.20
CA TYR A 373 7.62 -28.34 9.45
C TYR A 373 7.47 -26.83 9.46
N GLY A 374 7.27 -26.22 8.29
CA GLY A 374 7.06 -24.80 8.15
C GLY A 374 5.79 -24.35 8.87
N ARG A 375 5.78 -23.08 9.28
CA ARG A 375 4.67 -22.43 9.99
C ARG A 375 3.94 -21.43 9.10
N MET A 376 3.88 -21.70 7.79
CA MET A 376 3.37 -20.76 6.79
C MET A 376 4.01 -19.36 6.89
N LEU A 377 5.32 -19.34 7.16
CA LEU A 377 6.11 -18.11 7.11
C LEU A 377 6.74 -17.96 5.72
N PRO A 378 7.05 -16.71 5.29
CA PRO A 378 7.88 -16.50 4.11
C PRO A 378 9.18 -17.32 4.18
N ILE A 379 9.70 -17.73 3.03
CA ILE A 379 11.00 -18.41 2.93
C ILE A 379 11.95 -17.56 2.12
N ALA A 380 13.13 -17.28 2.65
CA ALA A 380 14.21 -16.59 1.97
C ALA A 380 15.32 -17.59 1.57
N VAL A 381 15.76 -17.53 0.32
CA VAL A 381 16.80 -18.40 -0.24
C VAL A 381 17.85 -17.53 -0.95
N PRO A 382 19.16 -17.77 -0.77
CA PRO A 382 20.17 -17.13 -1.60
C PRO A 382 20.15 -17.75 -3.00
N LEU A 383 20.93 -17.22 -3.93
CA LEU A 383 21.17 -17.90 -5.20
C LEU A 383 22.04 -19.16 -4.98
N LEU A 384 21.42 -20.30 -4.63
CA LEU A 384 22.15 -21.55 -4.41
C LEU A 384 22.85 -22.00 -5.69
N GLY A 385 24.11 -22.42 -5.56
CA GLY A 385 24.91 -22.91 -6.70
C GLY A 385 25.74 -21.85 -7.44
N SER A 386 25.50 -20.54 -7.25
CA SER A 386 26.20 -19.47 -7.99
C SER A 386 27.61 -19.11 -7.47
N GLY A 387 28.13 -19.87 -6.49
CA GLY A 387 29.39 -19.57 -5.80
C GLY A 387 30.28 -20.80 -5.58
N LEU A 388 30.66 -21.07 -4.33
CA LEU A 388 31.70 -22.03 -3.97
C LEU A 388 31.38 -23.51 -4.30
N ALA A 389 30.12 -23.85 -4.61
CA ALA A 389 29.73 -25.20 -5.03
C ALA A 389 29.99 -25.49 -6.53
N ARG A 390 30.47 -24.49 -7.29
CA ARG A 390 30.98 -24.62 -8.67
C ARG A 390 30.03 -25.31 -9.65
N ILE A 391 28.74 -24.97 -9.61
CA ILE A 391 27.82 -25.34 -10.69
C ILE A 391 28.10 -24.41 -11.87
N THR A 392 29.14 -24.71 -12.65
CA THR A 392 29.62 -23.84 -13.74
C THR A 392 28.83 -23.97 -15.04
N GLU A 393 28.01 -25.02 -15.15
CA GLU A 393 27.17 -25.31 -16.31
C GLU A 393 25.90 -24.45 -16.40
N LEU A 394 25.53 -23.74 -15.33
CA LEU A 394 24.32 -22.92 -15.27
C LEU A 394 24.64 -21.44 -15.10
N ARG A 395 23.93 -20.61 -15.86
CA ARG A 395 23.87 -19.16 -15.64
C ARG A 395 23.03 -18.85 -14.40
N GLN A 396 23.22 -17.68 -13.83
CA GLN A 396 22.48 -17.25 -12.64
C GLN A 396 20.96 -17.21 -12.87
N GLU A 397 20.51 -16.82 -14.06
CA GLU A 397 19.09 -16.82 -14.41
C GLU A 397 18.50 -18.23 -14.48
N GLN A 398 19.31 -19.23 -14.87
CA GLN A 398 18.87 -20.64 -14.87
C GLN A 398 18.76 -21.18 -13.44
N LEU A 399 19.67 -20.79 -12.54
CA LEU A 399 19.56 -21.10 -11.12
C LEU A 399 18.31 -20.45 -10.49
N LEU A 400 18.04 -19.18 -10.82
CA LEU A 400 16.82 -18.49 -10.42
C LEU A 400 15.57 -19.24 -10.91
N GLY A 401 15.53 -19.60 -12.19
CA GLY A 401 14.46 -20.38 -12.78
C GLY A 401 14.22 -21.70 -12.04
N MET A 402 15.29 -22.46 -11.76
CA MET A 402 15.18 -23.72 -11.01
C MET A 402 14.59 -23.56 -9.61
N ILE A 403 14.99 -22.50 -8.88
CA ILE A 403 14.45 -22.21 -7.56
C ILE A 403 12.96 -21.86 -7.64
N VAL A 404 12.57 -20.97 -8.57
CA VAL A 404 11.17 -20.55 -8.74
C VAL A 404 10.30 -21.73 -9.19
N GLU A 405 10.72 -22.46 -10.22
CA GLU A 405 9.95 -23.58 -10.78
C GLU A 405 9.77 -24.72 -9.77
N SER A 406 10.82 -25.08 -9.03
CA SER A 406 10.72 -26.10 -7.98
C SER A 406 9.80 -25.64 -6.85
N PHE A 407 9.86 -24.38 -6.43
CA PHE A 407 8.99 -23.84 -5.39
C PHE A 407 7.52 -23.87 -5.81
N LEU A 408 7.20 -23.37 -7.01
CA LEU A 408 5.83 -23.38 -7.53
C LEU A 408 5.32 -24.81 -7.71
N ARG A 409 6.18 -25.75 -8.14
CA ARG A 409 5.85 -27.19 -8.17
C ARG A 409 5.59 -27.74 -6.77
N GLY A 410 6.36 -27.33 -5.76
CA GLY A 410 6.13 -27.64 -4.36
C GLY A 410 4.78 -27.13 -3.86
N CYS A 411 4.43 -25.87 -4.12
CA CYS A 411 3.14 -25.28 -3.73
C CYS A 411 1.94 -25.94 -4.43
N ARG A 412 2.12 -26.47 -5.65
CA ARG A 412 1.09 -27.29 -6.32
C ARG A 412 0.88 -28.65 -5.66
N ARG A 413 1.92 -29.21 -5.02
CA ARG A 413 1.85 -30.51 -4.33
C ARG A 413 1.40 -30.39 -2.88
N HIS A 414 1.64 -29.24 -2.25
CA HIS A 414 1.37 -29.00 -0.84
C HIS A 414 0.84 -27.60 -0.62
N ASP A 415 -0.31 -27.47 0.06
CA ASP A 415 -0.95 -26.17 0.33
C ASP A 415 -0.21 -25.33 1.39
N THR A 416 0.76 -25.91 2.09
CA THR A 416 1.36 -25.35 3.30
C THR A 416 2.85 -24.98 3.19
N VAL A 417 3.39 -24.84 1.96
CA VAL A 417 4.83 -24.57 1.77
C VAL A 417 5.23 -23.21 2.35
N ALA A 418 4.72 -22.11 1.77
CA ALA A 418 4.94 -20.74 2.25
C ALA A 418 3.98 -19.76 1.55
N PRO A 419 3.60 -18.65 2.20
CA PRO A 419 2.87 -17.56 1.54
C PRO A 419 3.75 -16.74 0.58
N GLN A 420 5.08 -16.85 0.70
CA GLN A 420 6.01 -16.10 -0.13
C GLN A 420 7.38 -16.79 -0.20
N LEU A 421 7.95 -16.82 -1.40
CA LEU A 421 9.38 -17.09 -1.63
C LEU A 421 10.11 -15.76 -1.91
N ARG A 422 11.21 -15.51 -1.18
CA ARG A 422 12.15 -14.42 -1.46
C ARG A 422 13.47 -15.01 -1.93
N ILE A 423 13.87 -14.69 -3.15
CA ILE A 423 15.22 -14.99 -3.60
C ILE A 423 16.09 -13.76 -3.34
N VAL A 424 17.05 -13.90 -2.43
CA VAL A 424 17.91 -12.81 -1.97
C VAL A 424 19.21 -12.81 -2.77
N LEU A 425 19.37 -11.80 -3.63
CA LEU A 425 20.58 -11.56 -4.39
C LEU A 425 21.49 -10.61 -3.63
N ARG A 426 22.75 -11.01 -3.44
CA ARG A 426 23.75 -10.10 -2.87
C ARG A 426 24.11 -9.02 -3.90
N PRO A 427 24.54 -7.83 -3.48
CA PRO A 427 24.93 -6.76 -4.40
C PRO A 427 25.90 -7.21 -5.49
N GLU A 428 26.89 -8.04 -5.16
CA GLU A 428 27.87 -8.59 -6.11
C GLU A 428 27.27 -9.56 -7.14
N ASP A 429 26.14 -10.20 -6.84
CA ASP A 429 25.46 -11.11 -7.75
C ASP A 429 24.57 -10.33 -8.75
N LEU A 430 24.22 -9.07 -8.46
CA LEU A 430 23.33 -8.27 -9.32
C LEU A 430 23.94 -7.81 -10.64
N GLU A 431 25.25 -7.59 -10.67
CA GLU A 431 25.95 -7.21 -11.91
C GLU A 431 25.83 -8.29 -13.00
N ARG A 432 25.45 -9.51 -12.60
CA ARG A 432 25.39 -10.70 -13.46
C ARG A 432 23.96 -11.20 -13.71
N VAL A 433 22.95 -10.52 -13.17
CA VAL A 433 21.53 -10.83 -13.38
C VAL A 433 20.87 -9.67 -14.10
N ASP A 434 20.26 -9.93 -15.25
CA ASP A 434 19.35 -8.97 -15.90
C ASP A 434 17.92 -9.15 -15.35
N PRO A 435 17.40 -8.20 -14.54
CA PRO A 435 16.07 -8.33 -13.94
C PRO A 435 14.95 -8.34 -14.99
N VAL A 436 15.14 -7.65 -16.13
CA VAL A 436 14.15 -7.61 -17.22
C VAL A 436 14.07 -8.97 -17.90
N ARG A 437 15.22 -9.64 -18.06
CA ARG A 437 15.27 -10.99 -18.61
C ARG A 437 14.67 -12.00 -17.65
N VAL A 438 14.98 -11.92 -16.36
CA VAL A 438 14.36 -12.76 -15.33
C VAL A 438 12.85 -12.57 -15.32
N ALA A 439 12.35 -11.33 -15.43
CA ALA A 439 10.92 -11.06 -15.54
C ALA A 439 10.25 -11.78 -16.72
N LYS A 440 10.91 -11.77 -17.88
CA LYS A 440 10.39 -12.38 -19.11
C LYS A 440 10.52 -13.91 -19.15
N GLU A 441 11.62 -14.46 -18.65
CA GLU A 441 11.96 -15.88 -18.81
C GLU A 441 11.48 -16.74 -17.63
N VAL A 442 11.53 -16.20 -16.40
CA VAL A 442 11.21 -16.94 -15.17
C VAL A 442 9.81 -16.60 -14.65
N PHE A 443 9.36 -15.35 -14.87
CA PHE A 443 8.10 -14.82 -14.35
C PHE A 443 7.04 -14.59 -15.44
N ALA A 444 7.14 -15.23 -16.60
CA ALA A 444 6.07 -15.27 -17.61
C ALA A 444 5.26 -16.58 -17.60
N LEU A 445 5.60 -17.53 -16.70
CA LEU A 445 4.94 -18.84 -16.55
C LEU A 445 3.54 -18.81 -15.96
#